data_AF-A0A4P8ID47-F1
#
_entry.id   AF-A0A4P8ID47-F1
#
_cell.length_a   1.000
_cell.length_b   1.000
_cell.length_c   1.000
_cell.angle_alpha   90.00
_cell.angle_beta   90.00
_cell.angle_gamma   90.00
#
_symmetry.space_group_name_H-M   'P 1'
#
loop_
_entity.id
_entity.type
_entity.pdbx_description
1 polymer ?
#
loop_
_entity_poly.entity_id
_entity_poly.type
_entity_poly.pdbx_seq_one_letter_code
_entity_poly.pdbx_strand_id
1 'polypeptide(L)' 'MKRKLMIAPSMGCCDLFDMERQVRIIDEKSDFLHMDIKDGVYVPSFGIGPGIFSGAERQGDNTDGCPLDD' A
#
# COMPACT_ATOMS: atom_id res chain seq x y z
N MET A 1 4.10 -27.02 9.54
CA MET A 1 4.03 -26.20 8.30
C MET A 1 5.07 -25.11 8.38
N LYS A 2 5.92 -24.94 7.37
CA LYS A 2 6.79 -23.75 7.28
C LYS A 2 5.93 -22.56 6.83
N ARG A 3 5.95 -21.45 7.57
CA ARG A 3 5.33 -20.19 7.14
C ARG A 3 6.12 -19.66 5.94
N LYS A 4 5.42 -19.28 4.87
CA LYS A 4 5.99 -18.54 3.74
C LYS A 4 6.30 -17.12 4.24
N LEU A 5 7.48 -16.61 3.90
CA LEU A 5 7.79 -15.18 4.10
C LEU A 5 6.96 -14.39 3.09
N MET A 6 6.19 -13.41 3.57
CA MET A 6 5.36 -12.53 2.75
C MET A 6 6.01 -11.14 2.72
N ILE A 7 5.95 -10.46 1.59
CA ILE A 7 6.51 -9.11 1.41
C ILE A 7 5.38 -8.12 1.11
N ALA A 8 5.30 -7.06 1.91
CA ALA A 8 4.30 -6.01 1.79
C ALA A 8 4.97 -4.60 1.84
N PRO A 9 5.36 -4.02 0.69
CA PRO A 9 5.95 -2.69 0.63
C PRO A 9 4.93 -1.59 0.94
N SER A 10 5.35 -0.57 1.70
CA SER A 10 4.50 0.58 2.04
C SER A 10 4.35 1.50 0.83
N MET A 11 3.09 1.74 0.46
CA MET A 11 2.68 2.66 -0.60
C MET A 11 2.86 4.12 -0.21
N GLY A 12 3.01 4.42 1.09
CA GLY A 12 3.30 5.77 1.58
C GLY A 12 4.66 6.31 1.12
N CYS A 13 5.56 5.44 0.65
CA CYS A 13 6.88 5.81 0.13
C CYS A 13 6.94 6.01 -1.38
N CYS A 14 5.86 5.75 -2.11
CA CYS A 14 5.81 5.91 -3.57
C CYS A 14 5.73 7.39 -3.97
N ASP A 15 6.30 7.74 -5.12
CA ASP A 15 6.03 9.04 -5.73
C ASP A 15 4.58 9.10 -6.23
N LEU A 16 3.77 9.93 -5.57
CA LEU A 16 2.35 10.11 -5.84
C LEU A 16 2.03 10.56 -7.27
N PHE A 17 2.96 11.25 -7.94
CA PHE A 17 2.78 11.72 -9.31
C PHE A 17 3.08 10.64 -10.37
N ASP A 18 3.72 9.53 -9.97
CA ASP A 18 4.09 8.40 -10.83
C ASP A 18 3.68 7.06 -10.19
N MET A 19 2.55 7.06 -9.48
CA MET A 19 2.04 5.89 -8.74
C MET A 19 1.73 4.72 -9.65
N GLU A 20 1.09 4.94 -10.80
CA GLU A 20 0.69 3.88 -11.73
C GLU A 20 1.85 3.00 -12.18
N ARG A 21 2.96 3.63 -12.57
CA ARG A 21 4.15 2.90 -12.99
C ARG A 21 4.78 2.14 -11.83
N GLN A 22 4.85 2.76 -10.65
CA GLN A 22 5.46 2.15 -9.46
C GLN A 22 4.64 0.99 -8.92
N VAL A 23 3.33 1.16 -8.78
CA VAL A 23 2.39 0.12 -8.33
C VAL A 23 2.54 -1.12 -9.20
N ARG A 24 2.48 -0.98 -10.54
CA ARG A 24 2.63 -2.14 -11.45
C ARG A 24 3.95 -2.90 -11.27
N ILE A 25 5.06 -2.18 -11.07
CA ILE A 25 6.39 -2.82 -10.88
C ILE A 25 6.47 -3.55 -9.53
N ILE A 26 5.86 -2.98 -8.50
CA ILE A 26 5.93 -3.49 -7.13
C ILE A 26 4.95 -4.66 -6.94
N ASP A 27 3.75 -4.54 -7.52
CA ASP A 27 2.69 -5.53 -7.47
C ASP A 27 3.16 -6.88 -8.04
N GLU A 28 3.87 -6.88 -9.18
CA GLU A 28 4.46 -8.10 -9.76
C GLU A 28 5.45 -8.85 -8.84
N LYS A 29 5.95 -8.21 -7.78
CA LYS A 29 7.03 -8.72 -6.92
C LYS A 29 6.67 -8.80 -5.44
N SER A 30 5.45 -8.43 -5.08
CA SER A 30 4.98 -8.39 -3.70
C SER A 30 3.84 -9.36 -3.49
N ASP A 31 3.63 -9.79 -2.25
CA ASP A 31 2.47 -10.61 -1.92
C ASP A 31 1.26 -9.73 -1.55
N PHE A 32 1.52 -8.53 -1.04
CA PHE A 32 0.52 -7.52 -0.68
C PHE A 32 1.05 -6.12 -0.92
N LEU A 33 0.17 -5.14 -1.09
CA LEU A 33 0.52 -3.72 -0.99
C LEU A 33 0.13 -3.21 0.40
N HIS A 34 1.04 -2.55 1.13
CA HIS A 34 0.78 -2.02 2.47
C HIS A 34 0.43 -0.53 2.39
N MET A 35 -0.67 -0.10 3.04
CA MET A 35 -1.07 1.31 3.12
C MET A 35 -1.33 1.75 4.56
N ASP A 36 -0.56 2.74 4.98
CA ASP A 36 -0.73 3.38 6.29
C ASP A 36 -1.86 4.41 6.25
N ILE A 37 -2.96 4.15 6.95
CA ILE A 37 -4.04 5.14 7.16
C ILE A 37 -3.70 5.97 8.39
N LYS A 38 -3.47 7.27 8.19
CA LYS A 38 -3.15 8.18 9.30
C LYS A 38 -4.12 9.35 9.31
N ASP A 39 -4.83 9.50 10.42
CA ASP A 39 -5.94 10.44 10.61
C ASP A 39 -5.52 11.80 11.20
N GLY A 40 -4.26 11.97 11.59
CA GLY A 40 -3.77 13.17 12.27
C GLY A 40 -4.19 13.28 13.74
N VAL A 41 -5.01 12.35 14.25
CA VAL A 41 -5.54 12.33 15.63
C VAL A 41 -4.81 11.27 16.45
N TYR A 42 -4.70 10.05 15.92
CA TYR A 42 -3.96 8.96 16.55
C TYR A 42 -2.44 9.15 16.40
N VAL A 43 -2.01 9.61 15.22
CA VAL A 43 -0.60 9.94 14.92
C VAL A 43 -0.50 11.37 14.40
N PRO A 44 0.57 12.14 14.75
CA PRO A 44 0.72 13.55 14.37
C PRO A 44 1.19 13.73 12.91
N SER A 45 0.61 12.97 11.99
CA SER A 45 0.88 13.02 10.56
C SER A 45 -0.38 12.61 9.79
N PHE A 46 -0.63 13.27 8.66
CA PHE A 46 -1.66 12.83 7.72
C PHE A 46 -1.07 11.83 6.73
N GLY A 47 -1.78 10.73 6.58
CA GLY A 47 -1.42 9.64 5.69
C GLY A 47 -2.15 9.78 4.37
N ILE A 48 -2.06 8.72 3.59
CA ILE A 48 -2.78 8.64 2.33
C ILE A 48 -4.21 8.19 2.63
N GLY A 49 -5.18 9.03 2.25
CA GLY A 49 -6.60 8.73 2.46
C GLY A 49 -7.16 7.68 1.48
N PRO A 50 -8.41 7.23 1.69
CA PRO A 50 -9.04 6.16 0.90
C PRO A 50 -9.11 6.42 -0.61
N GLY A 51 -9.10 7.69 -1.04
CA GLY A 51 -9.16 8.05 -2.46
C GLY A 51 -7.96 7.54 -3.28
N ILE A 52 -6.79 7.42 -2.67
CA ILE A 52 -5.59 6.88 -3.34
C ILE A 52 -5.60 5.35 -3.31
N PHE A 53 -6.16 4.74 -2.26
CA PHE A 53 -6.38 3.28 -2.21
C PHE A 53 -7.22 2.81 -3.40
N SER A 54 -8.35 3.46 -3.66
CA SER A 54 -9.19 3.16 -4.82
C SER A 54 -8.50 3.41 -6.17
N GLY A 55 -7.46 4.24 -6.20
CA GLY A 55 -6.60 4.42 -7.37
C GLY A 55 -5.65 3.23 -7.56
N ALA A 56 -5.01 2.78 -6.48
CA ALA A 56 -4.10 1.64 -6.48
C ALA A 56 -4.81 0.31 -6.79
N GLU A 57 -6.03 0.10 -6.29
CA GLU A 57 -6.86 -1.08 -6.63
C GLU A 57 -7.17 -1.20 -8.12
N ARG A 58 -7.18 -0.08 -8.85
CA ARG A 58 -7.36 -0.10 -10.32
C ARG A 58 -6.08 -0.46 -11.06
N GLN A 59 -4.95 -0.51 -10.37
CA GLN A 59 -3.61 -0.58 -10.96
C GLN A 59 -2.84 -1.84 -10.57
N GLY A 60 -3.27 -2.59 -9.54
CA GLY A 60 -2.62 -3.81 -9.07
C GLY A 60 -3.58 -4.79 -8.39
N ASP A 61 -3.26 -6.08 -8.50
CA ASP A 61 -4.10 -7.21 -8.08
C ASP A 61 -3.80 -7.66 -6.64
N ASN A 62 -2.67 -7.28 -6.03
CA ASN A 62 -2.32 -7.64 -4.64
C ASN A 62 -2.74 -6.59 -3.60
N THR A 63 -3.78 -5.81 -3.90
CA THR A 63 -4.38 -4.84 -2.97
C THR A 63 -5.24 -5.49 -1.88
N ASP A 64 -5.69 -6.72 -2.12
CA ASP A 64 -6.48 -7.56 -1.21
C ASP A 64 -5.64 -8.11 -0.04
N GLY A 65 -5.22 -7.22 0.85
CA GLY A 65 -4.47 -7.60 2.05
C GLY A 65 -3.70 -6.48 2.72
N CYS A 66 -3.99 -5.21 2.41
CA CYS A 66 -3.47 -4.04 3.10
C CYS A 66 -3.52 -4.25 4.63
N PRO A 67 -2.38 -4.52 5.29
CA PRO A 67 -2.36 -4.55 6.74
C PRO A 67 -2.65 -3.13 7.20
N LEU A 68 -3.61 -2.95 8.09
CA LEU A 68 -3.68 -1.72 8.86
C LEU A 68 -2.51 -1.79 9.84
N ASP A 69 -1.48 -0.97 9.61
CA ASP A 69 -0.50 -0.70 10.65
C ASP A 69 -1.07 0.39 11.57
N ASP A 70 -1.13 0.07 12.87
CA ASP A 70 -1.66 0.91 13.96
C ASP A 70 -0.96 2.27 14.03
#